data_AF-A0A8J3ZLQ2-F1
#
_entry.id   AF-A0A8J3ZLQ2-F1
#
_cell.length_a   1.000
_cell.length_b   1.000
_cell.length_c   1.000
_cell.angle_alpha   90.00
_cell.angle_beta   90.00
_cell.angle_gamma   90.00
#
_symmetry.space_group_name_H-M   'P 1'
#
loop_
_entity.id
_entity.type
_entity.pdbx_description
1 polymer ?
#
loop_
_entity_poly.entity_id
_entity_poly.type
_entity_poly.pdbx_seq_one_letter_code
_entity_poly.pdbx_strand_id
1 'polypeptide(L)' 'MGRGRAKAKQTRVARELKYHSPNTDLAALQRELAGGSARSGPVDDELDEFAAEDDDDGDDLDDTGDDQDDGSPPSRRR' A
#
# COMPACT_ATOMS: atom_id res chain seq x y z
N MET A 1 22.33 -25.47 13.15
CA MET A 1 22.37 -25.54 11.67
C MET A 1 20.97 -25.45 11.01
N GLY A 2 20.04 -24.61 11.49
CA GLY A 2 18.63 -24.63 10.97
C GLY A 2 18.06 -23.30 10.48
N ARG A 3 18.73 -22.16 10.69
CA ARG A 3 18.15 -20.83 10.45
C ARG A 3 17.96 -20.49 8.97
N GLY A 4 18.84 -20.97 8.08
CA GLY A 4 18.75 -20.68 6.64
C GLY A 4 17.49 -21.27 5.97
N ARG A 5 17.08 -22.48 6.36
CA ARG A 5 15.87 -23.12 5.84
C ARG A 5 14.60 -22.42 6.33
N ALA A 6 14.59 -22.03 7.61
CA ALA A 6 13.48 -21.26 8.18
C ALA A 6 13.34 -19.91 7.49
N LYS A 7 14.44 -19.16 7.32
CA LYS A 7 14.45 -17.87 6.62
C LYS A 7 13.95 -18.00 5.19
N ALA A 8 14.42 -19.00 4.44
CA ALA A 8 13.95 -19.24 3.07
C ALA A 8 12.43 -19.52 2.99
N LYS A 9 11.90 -20.34 3.91
CA LYS A 9 10.46 -20.60 4.00
C LYS A 9 9.67 -19.32 4.29
N GLN A 10 10.13 -18.51 5.25
CA GLN A 10 9.48 -17.25 5.60
C GLN A 10 9.48 -16.24 4.46
N THR A 11 10.59 -16.10 3.74
CA THR A 11 10.66 -15.20 2.57
C THR A 11 9.72 -15.65 1.44
N ARG A 12 9.56 -16.96 1.24
CA ARG A 12 8.60 -17.49 0.25
C ARG A 12 7.16 -17.17 0.65
N VAL A 13 6.79 -17.44 1.90
CA VAL A 13 5.44 -17.14 2.43
C VAL A 13 5.16 -15.64 2.38
N ALA A 14 6.12 -14.80 2.77
CA ALA A 14 5.95 -13.35 2.73
C ALA A 14 5.75 -12.82 1.30
N ARG A 15 6.47 -13.37 0.31
CA ARG A 15 6.27 -13.00 -1.11
C ARG A 15 4.92 -13.47 -1.62
N GLU A 16 4.51 -14.68 -1.25
CA GLU A 16 3.19 -15.19 -1.58
C GLU A 16 2.12 -14.26 -1.01
N LEU A 17 2.17 -13.91 0.28
CA LEU A 17 1.22 -12.96 0.87
C LEU A 17 1.26 -11.57 0.23
N LYS A 18 2.46 -11.03 -0.08
CA LYS A 18 2.60 -9.70 -0.67
C LYS A 18 2.04 -9.61 -2.09
N TYR A 19 2.24 -10.66 -2.89
CA TYR A 19 1.88 -10.67 -4.31
C TYR A 19 0.68 -11.57 -4.62
N HIS A 20 0.02 -12.12 -3.60
CA HIS A 20 -1.21 -12.86 -3.74
C HIS A 20 -2.34 -11.87 -4.01
N SER A 21 -2.76 -11.83 -5.26
CA SER A 21 -4.03 -11.20 -5.63
C SER A 21 -5.13 -12.25 -5.48
N PRO A 22 -6.08 -12.07 -4.53
CA PRO A 22 -7.22 -12.97 -4.44
C PRO A 22 -8.05 -12.88 -5.72
N ASN A 23 -8.49 -14.03 -6.23
CA ASN A 23 -9.49 -14.05 -7.30
C ASN A 23 -10.84 -13.68 -6.68
N THR A 24 -11.23 -12.43 -6.80
CA THR A 24 -12.53 -11.92 -6.35
C THR A 24 -13.60 -12.25 -7.38
N ASP A 25 -14.71 -12.87 -6.96
CA ASP A 25 -15.88 -13.05 -7.82
C ASP A 25 -16.61 -11.72 -7.97
N LEU A 26 -16.32 -11.02 -9.08
CA LEU A 26 -16.91 -9.73 -9.40
C LEU A 26 -18.43 -9.82 -9.60
N ALA A 27 -18.95 -10.97 -10.06
CA ALA A 27 -20.38 -11.14 -10.29
C ALA A 27 -21.17 -11.27 -8.98
N ALA A 28 -20.59 -11.95 -7.98
CA ALA A 28 -21.14 -11.99 -6.63
C ALA A 28 -21.12 -10.60 -5.98
N LEU A 29 -20.00 -9.88 -6.09
CA LEU A 29 -19.85 -8.52 -5.55
C LEU A 29 -20.84 -7.52 -6.15
N GLN A 30 -21.03 -7.56 -7.48
CA GLN A 30 -22.01 -6.72 -8.17
C GLN A 30 -23.43 -6.97 -7.68
N ARG A 31 -23.80 -8.23 -7.44
CA ARG A 31 -25.13 -8.59 -6.92
C ARG A 31 -25.36 -8.06 -5.51
N GLU A 32 -24.33 -8.09 -4.67
CA GLU A 32 -24.40 -7.55 -3.31
C GLU A 32 -24.55 -6.02 -3.32
N LEU A 33 -23.74 -5.30 -4.12
CA LEU A 33 -23.86 -3.85 -4.30
C LEU A 33 -25.23 -3.45 -4.86
N ALA A 34 -25.71 -4.14 -5.89
CA ALA A 34 -27.01 -3.87 -6.50
C ALA A 34 -28.19 -4.22 -5.56
N GLY A 35 -28.03 -5.24 -4.71
CA GLY A 35 -29.04 -5.66 -3.73
C GLY A 35 -29.00 -4.90 -2.39
N GLY A 36 -27.87 -4.27 -2.07
CA GLY A 36 -27.62 -3.54 -0.83
C GLY A 36 -28.14 -2.10 -0.83
N SER A 37 -28.31 -1.49 -2.01
CA SER A 37 -28.87 -0.13 -2.14
C SER A 37 -30.30 -0.01 -1.56
N ALA A 38 -31.07 -1.10 -1.52
CA ALA A 38 -32.40 -1.10 -0.90
C ALA A 38 -32.39 -1.19 0.65
N ARG A 39 -31.23 -1.39 1.29
CA ARG A 39 -31.09 -1.54 2.76
C ARG A 39 -30.16 -0.51 3.41
N SER A 40 -29.58 0.38 2.63
CA SER A 40 -28.80 1.51 3.10
C SER A 40 -29.74 2.56 3.70
N GLY A 41 -29.87 2.58 5.03
CA GLY A 41 -30.24 3.79 5.77
C GLY A 41 -29.21 4.92 5.54
N PRO A 42 -29.34 6.09 6.18
CA PRO A 42 -28.55 7.28 5.86
C PRO A 42 -27.07 7.08 6.22
N VAL A 43 -26.30 6.51 5.30
CA VAL A 43 -24.83 6.43 5.34
C VAL A 43 -24.18 7.55 4.52
N ASP A 44 -24.99 8.36 3.85
CA ASP A 44 -24.54 9.53 3.08
C ASP A 44 -23.97 10.62 4.01
N ASP A 45 -24.52 10.76 5.22
CA ASP A 45 -24.12 11.80 6.18
C ASP A 45 -22.74 11.54 6.83
N GLU A 46 -22.28 10.28 6.97
CA GLU A 46 -20.97 9.95 7.58
C GLU A 46 -19.78 10.11 6.61
N LEU A 47 -20.02 10.04 5.30
CA LEU A 47 -18.99 10.18 4.27
C LEU A 47 -18.55 11.63 4.05
N ASP A 48 -19.46 12.58 4.29
CA ASP A 48 -19.22 14.01 4.11
C ASP A 48 -18.26 14.59 5.17
N GLU A 49 -18.27 14.03 6.38
CA GLU A 49 -17.39 14.44 7.50
C GLU A 49 -15.92 14.05 7.24
N PHE A 50 -15.67 12.88 6.66
CA PHE A 50 -14.32 12.41 6.32
C PHE A 50 -13.68 13.14 5.13
N ALA A 51 -14.49 13.73 4.24
CA ALA A 51 -13.98 14.45 3.07
C ALA A 51 -13.41 15.84 3.42
N ALA A 52 -13.78 16.41 4.56
CA ALA A 52 -13.35 17.74 4.98
C ALA A 52 -11.93 17.78 5.60
N GLU A 53 -11.37 16.63 6.00
CA GLU A 53 -10.10 16.55 6.74
C GLU A 53 -8.87 16.27 5.85
N ASP A 54 -9.05 16.02 4.54
CA ASP A 54 -7.96 15.73 3.60
C ASP A 54 -7.38 16.99 2.90
N ASP A 55 -8.01 18.16 3.06
CA ASP A 55 -7.65 19.39 2.32
C ASP A 55 -6.62 20.30 3.05
N ASP A 56 -6.15 19.94 4.26
CA ASP A 56 -5.32 20.81 5.12
C ASP A 56 -3.84 20.37 5.29
N ASP A 57 -3.36 19.31 4.63
CA ASP A 57 -2.01 18.74 4.84
C ASP A 57 -1.09 18.82 3.60
N GLY A 58 -1.24 19.85 2.76
CA GLY A 58 -0.68 19.91 1.41
C GLY A 58 0.61 20.70 1.18
N ASP A 59 1.16 21.42 2.15
CA ASP A 59 2.05 22.56 1.88
C ASP A 59 3.47 22.51 2.49
N ASP A 60 3.96 21.37 3.00
CA ASP A 60 5.28 21.32 3.68
C ASP A 60 6.26 20.21 3.20
N LEU A 61 6.30 19.90 1.89
CA LEU A 61 7.20 18.89 1.31
C LEU A 61 8.23 19.41 0.29
N ASP A 62 8.62 20.69 0.32
CA ASP A 62 9.59 21.26 -0.63
C ASP A 62 11.01 21.56 -0.06
N ASP A 63 11.37 21.14 1.16
CA ASP A 63 12.71 21.43 1.72
C ASP A 63 13.59 20.19 1.97
N THR A 64 13.66 19.27 1.00
CA THR A 64 14.78 18.30 0.95
C THR A 64 15.63 18.55 -0.29
N GLY A 65 16.23 19.74 -0.29
CA GLY A 65 17.30 20.12 -1.21
C GLY A 65 18.56 19.26 -0.99
N ASP A 66 18.85 18.43 -1.99
CA ASP A 66 20.17 18.26 -2.61
C ASP A 66 21.40 18.21 -1.67
N ASP A 67 21.68 17.05 -1.08
CA ASP A 67 23.05 16.68 -0.69
C ASP A 67 23.57 15.61 -1.66
N GLN A 68 24.30 16.08 -2.66
CA GLN A 68 25.04 15.27 -3.63
C GLN A 68 26.17 14.54 -2.90
N ASP A 69 25.99 13.26 -2.58
CA ASP A 69 27.08 12.41 -2.11
C ASP A 69 27.79 11.81 -3.34
N ASP A 70 28.83 12.51 -3.81
CA ASP A 70 29.68 12.17 -4.94
C ASP A 70 30.61 11.00 -4.59
N GLY A 71 30.06 9.79 -4.62
CA GLY A 71 30.80 8.54 -4.44
C GLY A 71 31.82 8.27 -5.56
N SER A 72 32.95 8.98 -5.55
CA SER A 72 34.13 8.67 -6.35
C SER A 72 34.63 7.25 -6.02
N PRO A 73 34.69 6.32 -7.00
CA PRO A 73 35.21 4.99 -6.73
C PRO A 73 36.73 5.08 -6.49
N PRO A 74 37.29 4.33 -5.52
CA PRO A 74 38.72 4.37 -5.28
C PRO A 74 39.48 3.87 -6.51
N SER A 75 40.37 4.71 -7.04
CA SER A 75 41.25 4.33 -8.14
C SER A 75 42.09 3.12 -7.71
N ARG A 76 41.91 1.98 -8.38
CA ARG A 76 42.78 0.82 -8.24
C ARG A 76 44.17 1.21 -8.76
N ARG A 77 45.11 1.45 -7.85
CA ARG A 77 46.54 1.56 -8.20
C ARG A 77 47.02 0.20 -8.72
N ARG A 78 47.61 0.24 -9.91
CA ARG A 78 48.28 -0.89 -10.58
C ARG A 78 49.61 -1.21 -9.92
#